data_AF-A0A4V0I4Q7-F1
#
_entry.id   AF-A0A4V0I4Q7-F1
#
_cell.length_a   1.000
_cell.length_b   1.000
_cell.length_c   1.000
_cell.angle_alpha   90.00
_cell.angle_beta   90.00
_cell.angle_gamma   90.00
#
_symmetry.space_group_name_H-M   'P 1'
#
loop_
_entity.id
_entity.type
_entity.pdbx_description
1 polymer ?
#
loop_
_entity_poly.entity_id
_entity_poly.type
_entity_poly.pdbx_seq_one_letter_code
_entity_poly.pdbx_strand_id
1 'polypeptide(L)'
;MTNTHSRLADIAAKLLGIPTLTPRNSDRLDFHEVAVWQVEAALLAAFEAGRQATPVIPPDASIPTPFDDYEIQPCRPVRDTDKPHMSSVELCEPFEADFWTLYGHIPGEGVMAVGDFDTREHAEEVYARITGRRFA
;
A
#
# COMPACT_ATOMS: atom_id res chain seq x y z
N MET A 1 -6.85 21.60 18.18
CA MET A 1 -6.72 20.27 18.82
C MET A 1 -6.78 19.22 17.72
N THR A 2 -5.84 18.30 17.66
CA THR A 2 -5.81 17.24 16.62
C THR A 2 -7.01 16.30 16.78
N ASN A 3 -7.53 15.76 15.67
CA ASN A 3 -8.68 14.84 15.64
C ASN A 3 -8.51 13.68 16.64
N THR A 4 -7.28 13.18 16.78
CA THR A 4 -6.90 12.14 17.74
C THR A 4 -7.20 12.52 19.19
N HIS A 5 -6.89 13.75 19.60
CA HIS A 5 -7.10 14.18 20.99
C HIS A 5 -8.59 14.28 21.33
N SER A 6 -9.41 14.71 20.37
CA SER A 6 -10.88 14.74 20.52
C SER A 6 -11.46 13.34 20.75
N ARG A 7 -11.03 12.34 19.97
CA ARG A 7 -11.51 10.96 20.11
C ARG A 7 -11.12 10.34 21.43
N LEU A 8 -9.90 10.58 21.91
CA LEU A 8 -9.45 10.10 23.22
C LEU A 8 -10.24 10.76 24.35
N ALA A 9 -10.53 12.06 24.25
CA ALA A 9 -11.36 12.76 25.22
C ALA A 9 -12.79 12.20 25.28
N ASP A 10 -13.39 11.90 24.13
CA ASP A 10 -14.72 11.27 24.05
C ASP A 10 -14.75 9.88 24.72
N ILE A 11 -13.72 9.06 24.47
CA ILE A 11 -13.58 7.73 25.08
C ILE A 11 -13.43 7.85 26.59
N ALA A 12 -12.56 8.75 27.06
CA ALA A 12 -12.34 8.98 28.49
C ALA A 12 -13.62 9.44 29.20
N ALA A 13 -14.37 10.36 28.60
CA ALA A 13 -15.64 10.84 29.16
C ALA A 13 -16.70 9.74 29.24
N LYS A 14 -16.86 8.94 28.17
CA LYS A 14 -17.93 7.95 28.08
C LYS A 14 -17.66 6.68 28.86
N LEU A 15 -16.42 6.18 28.82
CA LEU A 15 -16.09 4.86 29.36
C LEU A 15 -15.43 4.91 30.73
N LEU A 16 -14.66 5.97 31.01
CA LEU A 16 -13.92 6.13 32.27
C LEU A 16 -14.57 7.17 33.20
N GLY A 17 -15.57 7.93 32.73
CA GLY A 17 -16.16 9.03 33.49
C GLY A 17 -15.19 10.19 33.74
N ILE A 18 -14.13 10.30 32.94
CA ILE A 18 -13.10 11.34 33.04
C ILE A 18 -13.52 12.51 32.14
N PRO A 19 -13.95 13.65 32.68
CA PRO A 19 -14.57 14.72 31.89
C PRO A 19 -13.58 15.46 30.99
N THR A 20 -12.29 15.39 31.28
CA THR A 20 -11.23 16.02 30.49
C THR A 20 -9.91 15.30 30.67
N LEU A 21 -9.11 15.24 29.60
CA LEU A 21 -7.72 14.77 29.63
C LEU A 21 -6.71 15.91 29.83
N THR A 22 -7.18 17.15 30.05
CA THR A 22 -6.34 18.29 30.39
C THR A 22 -6.10 18.34 31.91
N PRO A 23 -4.84 18.39 32.40
CA PRO A 23 -4.55 18.49 33.84
C PRO A 23 -5.18 19.74 34.47
N ARG A 24 -5.74 19.59 35.67
CA ARG A 24 -6.39 20.68 36.42
C ARG A 24 -5.63 21.06 37.69
N ASN A 25 -4.52 20.39 37.98
CA ASN A 25 -3.69 20.57 39.17
C ASN A 25 -4.49 20.45 40.47
N SER A 26 -5.38 19.46 40.55
CA SER A 26 -6.19 19.19 41.73
C SER A 26 -6.45 17.70 41.86
N ASP A 27 -6.06 17.11 42.99
CA ASP A 27 -6.15 15.66 43.20
C ASP A 27 -7.57 15.12 42.97
N ARG A 28 -8.56 15.78 43.57
CA ARG A 28 -9.98 15.41 43.42
C ARG A 28 -10.48 15.49 41.97
N LEU A 29 -9.84 16.29 41.14
CA LEU A 29 -10.23 16.52 39.76
C LEU A 29 -9.40 15.68 38.77
N ASP A 30 -8.17 15.33 39.10
CA ASP A 30 -7.25 14.68 38.16
C ASP A 30 -7.07 13.18 38.44
N PHE A 31 -7.42 12.71 39.65
CA PHE A 31 -7.35 11.29 40.01
C PHE A 31 -8.75 10.69 40.02
N HIS A 32 -8.88 9.58 39.29
CA HIS A 32 -10.14 8.87 39.11
C HIS A 32 -9.98 7.41 39.53
N GLU A 33 -10.88 6.93 40.38
CA GLU A 33 -11.04 5.51 40.61
C GLU A 33 -11.90 4.92 39.49
N VAL A 34 -11.33 3.97 38.74
CA VAL A 34 -11.99 3.32 37.61
C VAL A 34 -11.86 1.81 37.75
N ALA A 35 -12.91 1.10 37.34
CA ALA A 35 -12.86 -0.35 37.35
C ALA A 35 -11.98 -0.89 36.20
N VAL A 36 -11.32 -2.02 36.42
CA VAL A 36 -10.41 -2.62 35.43
C VAL A 36 -11.10 -2.97 34.11
N TRP A 37 -12.38 -3.34 34.14
CA TRP A 37 -13.15 -3.60 32.91
C TRP A 37 -13.47 -2.33 32.11
N GLN A 38 -13.59 -1.18 32.77
CA GLN A 38 -13.72 0.11 32.07
C GLN A 38 -12.41 0.50 31.39
N VAL A 39 -11.28 0.22 32.04
CA VAL A 39 -9.95 0.42 31.44
C VAL A 39 -9.79 -0.46 30.19
N GLU A 40 -10.14 -1.74 30.27
CA GLU A 40 -10.11 -2.65 29.12
C GLU A 40 -10.99 -2.13 27.96
N ALA A 41 -12.23 -1.75 28.25
CA ALA A 41 -13.14 -1.20 27.25
C ALA A 41 -12.62 0.09 26.60
N ALA A 42 -12.03 1.00 27.38
CA ALA A 42 -11.45 2.24 26.87
C ALA A 42 -10.23 2.00 25.98
N LEU A 43 -9.36 1.05 26.35
CA LEU A 43 -8.19 0.69 25.55
C LEU A 43 -8.59 0.05 24.22
N LEU A 44 -9.57 -0.86 24.23
CA LEU A 44 -10.11 -1.46 23.01
C LEU A 44 -10.71 -0.40 22.09
N ALA A 45 -11.55 0.50 22.63
CA ALA A 45 -12.14 1.58 21.86
C ALA A 45 -11.08 2.53 21.27
N ALA A 46 -10.03 2.85 22.02
CA ALA A 46 -8.93 3.68 21.54
C ALA A 46 -8.14 3.00 20.41
N PHE A 47 -7.89 1.69 20.54
CA PHE A 47 -7.23 0.90 19.50
C PHE A 47 -8.04 0.84 18.22
N GLU A 48 -9.35 0.58 18.31
CA GLU A 48 -10.25 0.57 17.15
C GLU A 48 -10.34 1.95 16.48
N ALA A 49 -10.48 3.02 17.26
CA ALA A 49 -10.49 4.39 16.75
C ALA A 49 -9.17 4.75 16.05
N GLY A 50 -8.04 4.23 16.55
CA GLY A 50 -6.73 4.34 15.92
C GLY A 50 -6.64 3.56 14.61
N ARG A 51 -7.15 2.32 14.56
CA ARG A 51 -7.19 1.51 13.33
C ARG A 51 -8.07 2.11 12.24
N GLN A 52 -9.17 2.75 12.62
CA GLN A 52 -10.07 3.43 11.69
C GLN A 52 -9.57 4.81 11.27
N ALA A 53 -8.62 5.38 12.00
CA ALA A 53 -7.93 6.57 11.54
C ALA A 53 -7.02 6.16 10.39
N THR A 54 -7.43 6.47 9.15
CA THR A 54 -6.50 6.46 8.02
C THR A 54 -5.32 7.33 8.41
N PRO A 55 -4.09 6.80 8.52
CA PRO A 55 -2.96 7.66 8.73
C PRO A 55 -2.92 8.59 7.51
N VAL A 56 -3.02 9.89 7.76
CA VAL A 56 -2.70 10.89 6.74
C VAL A 56 -1.18 10.83 6.61
N ILE A 57 -0.70 9.79 5.92
CA ILE A 57 0.63 9.78 5.35
C ILE A 57 0.43 10.65 4.11
N PRO A 58 0.88 11.91 4.10
CA PRO A 58 0.93 12.63 2.85
C PRO A 58 1.71 11.74 1.87
N PRO A 59 1.24 11.56 0.63
CA PRO A 59 1.98 10.76 -0.34
C PRO A 59 3.40 11.31 -0.35
N ASP A 60 4.34 10.48 0.06
CA ASP A 60 5.74 10.84 0.03
C ASP A 60 6.06 11.03 -1.45
N ALA A 61 6.26 12.28 -1.86
CA ALA A 61 6.51 12.63 -3.25
C ALA A 61 7.82 12.02 -3.78
N SER A 62 8.63 11.40 -2.91
CA SER A 62 9.79 10.61 -3.31
C SER A 62 9.45 9.16 -3.68
N ILE A 63 8.25 8.67 -3.35
CA ILE A 63 7.77 7.34 -3.77
C ILE A 63 7.26 7.45 -5.20
N PRO A 64 7.77 6.64 -6.15
CA PRO A 64 7.26 6.62 -7.52
C PRO A 64 5.76 6.29 -7.57
N THR A 65 5.07 6.85 -8.58
CA THR A 65 3.67 6.52 -8.85
C THR A 65 3.52 5.00 -9.01
N PRO A 66 2.61 4.35 -8.25
CA PRO A 66 2.35 2.93 -8.42
C PRO A 66 1.82 2.62 -9.82
N PHE A 67 2.03 1.39 -10.27
CA PHE A 67 1.39 0.93 -11.49
C PHE A 67 -0.12 0.87 -11.34
N ASP A 68 -0.87 1.29 -12.37
CA ASP A 68 -2.33 1.24 -12.40
C ASP A 68 -2.88 0.02 -13.16
N ASP A 69 -2.06 -0.57 -14.04
CA ASP A 69 -2.38 -1.79 -14.78
C ASP A 69 -1.11 -2.59 -15.13
N TYR A 70 -1.28 -3.80 -15.65
CA TYR A 70 -0.18 -4.64 -16.12
C TYR A 70 -0.52 -5.33 -17.45
N GLU A 71 0.48 -5.49 -18.31
CA GLU A 71 0.39 -6.27 -19.54
C GLU A 71 1.53 -7.28 -19.66
N ILE A 72 1.27 -8.41 -20.33
CA ILE A 72 2.27 -9.44 -20.61
C ILE A 72 2.39 -9.58 -22.11
N GLN A 73 3.59 -9.37 -22.64
CA GLN A 73 3.83 -9.31 -24.08
C GLN A 73 4.88 -10.34 -24.53
N PRO A 74 4.66 -11.05 -25.66
CA PRO A 74 5.65 -11.90 -26.30
C PRO A 74 6.71 -11.05 -27.03
N CYS A 75 7.98 -11.32 -26.73
CA CYS A 75 9.09 -10.49 -27.13
C CYS A 75 10.20 -11.31 -27.81
N ARG A 76 10.91 -10.68 -28.75
CA ARG A 76 12.14 -11.21 -29.34
C ARG A 76 13.19 -10.11 -29.51
N PRO A 77 14.50 -10.43 -29.44
CA PRO A 77 15.55 -9.45 -29.64
C PRO A 77 15.64 -9.06 -31.12
N VAL A 78 15.71 -7.76 -31.38
CA VAL A 78 16.01 -7.22 -32.70
C VAL A 78 17.50 -7.47 -32.98
N ARG A 79 17.78 -8.26 -34.01
CA ARG A 79 19.14 -8.57 -34.45
C ARG A 79 19.62 -7.50 -35.44
N ASP A 80 20.13 -6.38 -34.92
CA ASP A 80 20.82 -5.38 -35.74
C ASP A 80 22.32 -5.73 -35.84
N THR A 81 22.76 -6.12 -37.03
CA THR A 81 24.16 -6.49 -37.30
C THR A 81 25.12 -5.31 -37.18
N ASP A 82 24.62 -4.08 -37.32
CA ASP A 82 25.43 -2.87 -37.28
C ASP A 82 25.55 -2.29 -35.86
N LYS A 83 24.74 -2.78 -34.90
CA LYS A 83 24.72 -2.31 -33.49
C LYS A 83 24.65 -3.47 -32.48
N PRO A 84 25.70 -4.32 -32.40
CA PRO A 84 25.68 -5.54 -31.59
C PRO A 84 25.54 -5.32 -30.07
N HIS A 85 25.73 -4.09 -29.58
CA HIS A 85 25.63 -3.73 -28.16
C HIS A 85 24.28 -3.14 -27.76
N MET A 86 23.36 -2.95 -28.71
CA MET A 86 22.04 -2.39 -28.45
C MET A 86 20.98 -3.47 -28.66
N SER A 87 20.64 -4.18 -27.59
CA SER A 87 19.57 -5.17 -27.59
C SER A 87 18.21 -4.47 -27.52
N SER A 88 17.79 -3.87 -28.64
CA SER A 88 16.39 -3.49 -28.80
C SER A 88 15.53 -4.75 -28.86
N VAL A 89 14.34 -4.70 -28.27
CA VAL A 89 13.38 -5.80 -28.22
C VAL A 89 12.15 -5.36 -29.00
N GLU A 90 11.57 -6.26 -29.79
CA GLU A 90 10.31 -6.02 -30.48
C GLU A 90 9.23 -7.00 -30.02
N LEU A 91 7.98 -6.53 -30.07
CA LEU A 91 6.81 -7.38 -29.88
C LEU A 91 6.68 -8.33 -31.07
N CYS A 92 6.26 -9.56 -30.82
CA CYS A 92 6.13 -10.58 -31.84
C CYS A 92 4.87 -11.42 -31.63
N GLU A 93 4.62 -12.39 -32.49
CA GLU A 93 3.55 -13.35 -32.25
C GLU A 93 3.96 -14.33 -31.13
N PRO A 94 3.04 -14.85 -30.30
CA PRO A 94 3.37 -15.75 -29.19
C PRO A 94 4.22 -16.97 -29.56
N PHE A 95 4.05 -17.51 -30.77
CA PHE A 95 4.82 -18.66 -31.24
C PHE A 95 6.23 -18.30 -31.73
N GLU A 96 6.51 -17.01 -31.92
CA GLU A 96 7.82 -16.45 -32.27
C GLU A 96 8.57 -15.90 -31.05
N ALA A 97 7.95 -15.94 -29.87
CA ALA A 97 8.49 -15.37 -28.65
C ALA A 97 9.75 -16.11 -28.21
N ASP A 98 10.84 -15.36 -28.03
CA ASP A 98 12.03 -15.84 -27.34
C ASP A 98 11.87 -15.70 -25.81
N PHE A 99 11.07 -14.73 -25.35
CA PHE A 99 10.71 -14.51 -23.94
C PHE A 99 9.41 -13.69 -23.83
N TRP A 100 8.93 -13.52 -22.59
CA TRP A 100 7.72 -12.78 -22.25
C TRP A 100 8.05 -11.67 -21.25
N THR A 101 7.70 -10.43 -21.59
CA THR A 101 7.91 -9.29 -20.69
C THR A 101 6.62 -8.95 -19.96
N LEU A 102 6.69 -8.87 -18.62
CA LEU A 102 5.63 -8.25 -17.80
C LEU A 102 5.91 -6.75 -17.71
N TYR A 103 4.98 -5.93 -18.15
CA TYR A 103 5.02 -4.48 -18.02
C TYR A 103 4.03 -4.00 -16.96
N GLY A 104 4.40 -2.95 -16.24
CA GLY A 104 3.49 -2.15 -15.43
C GLY A 104 3.18 -0.83 -16.12
N HIS A 105 1.91 -0.46 -16.18
CA HIS A 105 1.45 0.83 -16.70
C HIS A 105 1.63 1.91 -15.63
N ILE A 106 2.29 3.02 -16.00
CA ILE A 106 2.44 4.19 -15.16
C ILE A 106 1.48 5.27 -15.69
N PRO A 107 0.52 5.76 -14.87
CA PRO A 107 -0.47 6.74 -15.31
C PRO A 107 0.17 7.97 -15.97
N GLY A 108 -0.08 8.15 -17.27
CA GLY A 108 0.42 9.30 -18.04
C GLY A 108 1.90 9.25 -18.45
N GLU A 109 2.65 8.21 -18.08
CA GLU A 109 4.08 8.05 -18.40
C GLU A 109 4.38 6.86 -19.32
N GLY A 110 3.42 5.91 -19.48
CA GLY A 110 3.54 4.78 -20.40
C GLY A 110 3.74 3.45 -19.66
N VAL A 111 4.69 2.64 -20.10
CA VAL A 111 4.96 1.31 -19.55
C VAL A 111 6.40 1.15 -19.08
N MET A 112 6.59 0.39 -18.01
CA MET A 112 7.91 -0.02 -17.52
C MET A 112 8.01 -1.54 -17.46
N ALA A 113 9.09 -2.10 -18.00
CA ALA A 113 9.37 -3.52 -17.87
C ALA A 113 9.64 -3.87 -16.40
N VAL A 114 8.80 -4.76 -15.85
CA VAL A 114 8.95 -5.31 -14.51
C VAL A 114 9.92 -6.50 -14.53
N GLY A 115 9.88 -7.30 -15.60
CA GLY A 115 10.81 -8.40 -15.82
C GLY A 115 10.55 -9.16 -17.12
N ASP A 116 11.59 -9.84 -17.60
CA ASP A 116 11.57 -10.75 -18.75
C ASP A 116 11.62 -12.20 -18.26
N PHE A 117 10.80 -13.06 -18.87
CA PHE A 117 10.60 -14.44 -18.44
C PHE A 117 10.61 -15.41 -19.61
N ASP A 118 11.20 -16.59 -19.41
CA ASP A 118 11.30 -17.60 -20.47
C ASP A 118 9.93 -18.11 -20.96
N THR A 119 8.89 -18.06 -20.12
CA THR A 119 7.55 -18.53 -20.47
C THR A 119 6.47 -17.56 -20.03
N ARG A 120 5.34 -17.59 -20.74
CA ARG A 120 4.14 -16.81 -20.41
C ARG A 120 3.64 -17.16 -19.01
N GLU A 121 3.61 -18.44 -18.67
CA GLU A 121 3.11 -18.93 -17.40
C GLU A 121 3.92 -18.38 -16.21
N HIS A 122 5.24 -18.20 -16.39
CA HIS A 122 6.09 -17.62 -15.36
C HIS A 122 5.82 -16.11 -15.20
N ALA A 123 5.63 -15.38 -16.30
CA ALA A 123 5.21 -13.97 -16.25
C ALA A 123 3.86 -13.81 -15.54
N GLU A 124 2.88 -14.69 -15.83
CA GLU A 124 1.58 -14.72 -15.18
C GLU A 124 1.66 -15.07 -13.68
N GLU A 125 2.57 -15.97 -13.29
CA GLU A 125 2.85 -16.29 -11.88
C GLU A 125 3.38 -15.06 -11.13
N VAL A 126 4.33 -14.33 -11.73
CA VAL A 126 4.88 -13.10 -11.13
C VAL A 126 3.81 -12.02 -11.02
N TYR A 127 2.99 -11.82 -12.06
CA TYR A 127 1.81 -10.95 -11.98
C TYR A 127 0.92 -11.33 -10.80
N ALA A 128 0.62 -12.62 -10.62
CA ALA A 128 -0.25 -13.08 -9.54
C ALA A 128 0.36 -12.87 -8.15
N ARG A 129 1.68 -13.01 -8.02
CA ARG A 129 2.40 -12.70 -6.78
C ARG A 129 2.37 -11.21 -6.45
N ILE A 130 2.44 -10.34 -7.45
CA ILE A 130 2.42 -8.87 -7.27
C ILE A 130 1.01 -8.37 -6.94
N THR A 131 0.01 -8.83 -7.69
CA THR A 131 -1.36 -8.26 -7.63
C THR A 131 -2.33 -9.05 -6.75
N GLY A 132 -2.00 -10.30 -6.41
CA GLY A 132 -2.90 -11.24 -5.76
C GLY A 132 -4.02 -11.77 -6.66
N ARG A 133 -3.94 -11.58 -7.98
CA ARG A 133 -4.97 -11.95 -8.96
C ARG A 133 -4.38 -12.84 -10.05
N ARG A 134 -5.19 -13.70 -10.67
CA ARG A 134 -4.75 -14.38 -11.90
C ARG A 134 -4.74 -13.39 -13.06
N PHE A 135 -3.77 -13.52 -13.95
CA PHE A 135 -3.76 -12.77 -15.21
C PHE A 135 -4.97 -13.21 -16.05
N ALA A 136 -5.63 -12.25 -16.69
CA ALA A 136 -6.92 -12.44 -17.37
C ALA A 136 -6.78 -12.39 -18.89
#